data_AF-A0A086AAU6-F1
#
_entry.id   AF-A0A086AAU6-F1
#
_cell.length_a   1.000
_cell.length_b   1.000
_cell.length_c   1.000
_cell.angle_alpha   90.00
_cell.angle_beta   90.00
_cell.angle_gamma   90.00
#
_symmetry.space_group_name_H-M   'P 1'
#
loop_
_entity.id
_entity.type
_entity.pdbx_description
1 polymer ?
#
loop_
_entity_poly.entity_id
_entity_poly.type
_entity_poly.pdbx_seq_one_letter_code
_entity_poly.pdbx_strand_id
1 'polypeptide(L)'
;MKKIIFFITTILVLISCKKEKTETPIDMTGEKVVKSVNNVIKKRDLPLKNFSKIEIVSYYNRMVWDTTTVNGKHSFNKILVDNYKLTFDSTMIQERVILNKIQEKELLNLIISDTCNTGETPADCYKPRHMILFRDSKNRIVGYNEFCISCAYGRNSSNLDGFQKYCYSDMDRLFKKFGIKLFVEEGDEDVEAENKEYDFLKHKGYIKN
;
A
#
# COMPACT_ATOMS: atom_id res chain seq x y z
N MET A 1 2.25 78.44 0.39
CA MET A 1 1.18 78.96 1.28
C MET A 1 -0.16 78.39 0.84
N LYS A 2 -1.00 77.97 1.81
CA LYS A 2 -2.39 77.46 1.71
C LYS A 2 -2.50 76.02 1.15
N LYS A 3 -2.84 74.97 1.92
CA LYS A 3 -3.93 74.64 2.88
C LYS A 3 -5.01 73.76 2.21
N ILE A 4 -5.17 72.54 2.76
CA ILE A 4 -6.42 71.73 2.84
C ILE A 4 -6.76 71.06 1.48
N ILE A 5 -7.07 69.77 1.34
CA ILE A 5 -8.12 68.98 2.01
C ILE A 5 -7.79 67.48 1.98
N PHE A 6 -7.84 66.88 3.17
CA PHE A 6 -7.98 65.45 3.44
C PHE A 6 -9.37 65.00 2.95
N PHE A 7 -9.45 64.06 2.01
CA PHE A 7 -10.68 63.30 1.76
C PHE A 7 -10.43 61.82 2.02
N ILE A 8 -10.82 61.41 3.22
CA ILE A 8 -10.99 60.02 3.64
C ILE A 8 -12.28 59.54 2.99
N THR A 9 -12.18 58.67 1.99
CA THR A 9 -13.32 57.90 1.48
C THR A 9 -13.20 56.47 1.98
N THR A 10 -13.66 56.26 3.21
CA THR A 10 -14.00 54.94 3.76
C THR A 10 -15.15 54.34 2.96
N ILE A 11 -14.84 53.46 2.02
CA ILE A 11 -15.83 52.58 1.38
C ILE A 11 -16.16 51.47 2.38
N LEU A 12 -17.22 51.69 3.16
CA LEU A 12 -17.91 50.65 3.93
C LEU A 12 -18.71 49.78 2.94
N VAL A 13 -18.06 48.75 2.37
CA VAL A 13 -18.80 47.65 1.74
C VAL A 13 -19.37 46.80 2.86
N LEU A 14 -20.62 47.07 3.22
CA LEU A 14 -21.46 46.16 3.99
C LEU A 14 -21.73 44.92 3.12
N ILE A 15 -20.81 43.95 3.14
CA ILE A 15 -21.10 42.60 2.69
C ILE A 15 -22.03 41.99 3.73
N SER A 16 -23.33 42.17 3.49
CA SER A 16 -24.40 41.45 4.15
C SER A 16 -24.26 39.97 3.81
N CYS A 17 -23.57 39.21 4.66
CA CYS A 17 -23.66 37.76 4.65
C CYS A 17 -25.06 37.35 5.13
N LYS A 18 -26.04 37.33 4.22
CA LYS A 18 -27.21 36.48 4.38
C LYS A 18 -26.70 35.05 4.48
N LYS A 19 -26.82 34.46 5.67
CA LYS A 19 -26.76 33.00 5.83
C LYS A 19 -27.96 32.41 5.11
N GLU A 20 -27.79 32.04 3.85
CA GLU A 20 -28.66 31.06 3.22
C GLU A 20 -28.55 29.76 4.01
N LYS A 21 -29.68 29.32 4.57
CA LYS A 21 -29.83 27.96 5.04
C LYS A 21 -29.80 27.09 3.78
N THR A 22 -28.66 26.47 3.50
CA THR A 22 -28.57 25.42 2.48
C THR A 22 -29.38 24.23 2.99
N GLU A 23 -30.57 24.05 2.42
CA GLU A 23 -31.32 22.81 2.55
C GLU A 23 -30.50 21.69 1.89
N THR A 24 -30.24 20.64 2.68
CA THR A 24 -29.60 19.41 2.20
C THR A 24 -30.46 18.76 1.12
N PRO A 25 -29.90 18.30 -0.02
CA PRO A 25 -30.64 17.48 -0.96
C PRO A 25 -31.01 16.16 -0.30
N ILE A 26 -32.30 15.83 -0.31
CA ILE A 26 -32.83 14.54 0.11
C ILE A 26 -32.70 13.59 -1.10
N ASP A 27 -31.97 12.51 -0.95
CA ASP A 27 -32.00 11.40 -1.91
C ASP A 27 -33.22 10.52 -1.65
N MET A 28 -33.80 9.95 -2.71
CA MET A 28 -35.12 9.30 -2.76
C MET A 28 -35.23 7.98 -1.98
N THR A 29 -34.29 7.65 -1.10
CA THR A 29 -34.25 6.36 -0.37
C THR A 29 -34.24 6.50 1.16
N GLY A 30 -34.30 7.70 1.73
CA GLY A 30 -34.54 7.88 3.16
C GLY A 30 -33.40 7.41 4.09
N GLU A 31 -32.19 7.21 3.57
CA GLU A 31 -31.02 6.94 4.40
C GLU A 31 -30.24 8.23 4.72
N LYS A 32 -29.85 8.37 5.99
CA LYS A 32 -29.01 9.49 6.45
C LYS A 32 -27.65 9.40 5.76
N VAL A 33 -27.36 10.33 4.87
CA VAL A 33 -25.99 10.61 4.42
C VAL A 33 -25.18 11.02 5.64
N VAL A 34 -24.45 10.06 6.21
CA VAL A 34 -23.42 10.32 7.20
C VAL A 34 -22.35 11.15 6.49
N LYS A 35 -22.41 12.47 6.68
CA LYS A 35 -21.31 13.38 6.34
C LYS A 35 -20.04 12.74 6.88
N SER A 36 -19.13 12.37 5.97
CA SER A 36 -17.91 11.66 6.34
C SER A 36 -17.21 12.48 7.42
N VAL A 37 -17.01 11.81 8.55
CA VAL A 37 -16.27 12.37 9.67
C VAL A 37 -14.88 12.69 9.13
N ASN A 38 -14.44 13.93 9.33
CA ASN A 38 -13.05 14.36 9.12
C ASN A 38 -12.14 13.50 10.02
N ASN A 39 -11.82 12.28 9.59
CA ASN A 39 -10.87 11.42 10.26
C ASN A 39 -9.50 12.08 10.08
N VAL A 40 -8.97 12.62 11.17
CA VAL A 40 -7.61 13.16 11.21
C VAL A 40 -6.67 12.03 10.84
N ILE A 41 -6.14 12.05 9.62
CA ILE A 41 -5.12 11.10 9.17
C ILE A 41 -3.89 11.30 10.04
N LYS A 42 -3.67 10.42 11.01
CA LYS A 42 -2.46 10.42 11.82
C LYS A 42 -1.31 9.95 10.93
N LYS A 43 -0.47 10.89 10.51
CA LYS A 43 0.80 10.59 9.83
C LYS A 43 1.85 10.27 10.87
N ARG A 44 2.60 9.19 10.63
CA ARG A 44 3.70 8.74 11.49
C ARG A 44 5.04 8.98 10.81
N ASP A 45 6.10 9.13 11.58
CA ASP A 45 7.44 9.16 11.01
C ASP A 45 7.86 7.75 10.62
N LEU A 46 8.32 7.58 9.37
CA LEU A 46 8.85 6.29 8.92
C LEU A 46 10.15 5.99 9.70
N PRO A 47 10.24 4.85 10.41
CA PRO A 47 11.42 4.48 11.20
C PRO A 47 12.64 4.17 10.33
N LEU A 48 12.43 3.87 9.04
CA LEU A 48 13.49 3.56 8.10
C LEU A 48 14.05 4.82 7.44
N LYS A 49 15.18 5.32 7.95
CA LYS A 49 15.80 6.58 7.49
C LYS A 49 16.88 6.42 6.42
N ASN A 50 17.47 5.22 6.28
CA ASN A 50 18.71 5.01 5.51
C ASN A 50 18.49 4.15 4.25
N PHE A 51 17.40 4.37 3.50
CA PHE A 51 17.21 3.77 2.19
C PHE A 51 17.49 4.80 1.08
N SER A 52 18.00 4.34 -0.05
CA SER A 52 18.24 5.18 -1.24
C SER A 52 17.27 4.88 -2.37
N LYS A 53 16.64 3.68 -2.36
CA LYS A 53 15.66 3.27 -3.36
C LYS A 53 14.62 2.32 -2.78
N ILE A 54 13.42 2.37 -3.35
CA ILE A 54 12.35 1.39 -3.09
C ILE A 54 12.14 0.56 -4.35
N GLU A 55 12.12 -0.77 -4.18
CA GLU A 55 11.81 -1.75 -5.22
C GLU A 55 10.56 -2.51 -4.82
N ILE A 56 9.63 -2.70 -5.76
CA ILE A 56 8.54 -3.66 -5.62
C ILE A 56 8.93 -4.89 -6.41
N VAL A 57 8.84 -6.06 -5.78
CA VAL A 57 8.99 -7.35 -6.44
C VAL A 57 7.68 -8.10 -6.40
N SER A 58 7.34 -8.76 -7.51
CA SER A 58 6.17 -9.63 -7.60
C SER A 58 6.58 -11.04 -7.98
N TYR A 59 5.87 -12.00 -7.41
CA TYR A 59 6.05 -13.43 -7.62
C TYR A 59 4.72 -14.13 -7.42
N TYR A 60 4.62 -15.35 -7.95
CA TYR A 60 3.50 -16.22 -7.61
C TYR A 60 3.58 -16.70 -6.16
N ASN A 61 2.48 -17.21 -5.63
CA ASN A 61 2.30 -17.56 -4.22
C ASN A 61 3.54 -18.22 -3.59
N ARG A 62 4.29 -17.44 -2.79
CA ARG A 62 5.55 -17.91 -2.19
C ARG A 62 5.39 -19.15 -1.32
N MET A 63 4.23 -19.31 -0.70
CA MET A 63 3.97 -20.43 0.20
C MET A 63 4.01 -21.79 -0.49
N VAL A 64 3.86 -21.84 -1.82
CA VAL A 64 3.90 -23.09 -2.60
C VAL A 64 5.33 -23.53 -2.91
N TRP A 65 6.22 -22.60 -3.24
CA TRP A 65 7.54 -22.92 -3.79
C TRP A 65 8.71 -22.64 -2.86
N ASP A 66 8.53 -21.81 -1.83
CA ASP A 66 9.59 -21.51 -0.88
C ASP A 66 9.77 -22.65 0.12
N THR A 67 10.68 -23.57 -0.16
CA THR A 67 11.01 -24.70 0.71
C THR A 67 12.20 -24.42 1.63
N THR A 68 12.84 -23.26 1.49
CA THR A 68 14.08 -22.92 2.21
C THR A 68 13.79 -22.67 3.69
N THR A 69 14.58 -23.28 4.57
CA THR A 69 14.50 -23.10 6.02
C THR A 69 15.56 -22.12 6.51
N VAL A 70 15.22 -21.21 7.43
CA VAL A 70 16.17 -20.29 8.08
C VAL A 70 16.00 -20.39 9.58
N ASN A 71 17.08 -20.63 10.31
CA ASN A 71 17.07 -20.79 11.77
C ASN A 71 16.01 -21.80 12.26
N GLY A 72 15.87 -22.93 11.54
CA GLY A 72 14.89 -23.97 11.84
C GLY A 72 13.43 -23.62 11.52
N LYS A 73 13.16 -22.47 10.90
CA LYS A 73 11.80 -22.04 10.53
C LYS A 73 11.55 -22.20 9.03
N HIS A 74 10.37 -22.72 8.68
CA HIS A 74 9.89 -22.87 7.30
C HIS A 74 9.28 -21.56 6.75
N SER A 75 8.86 -21.59 5.48
CA SER A 75 8.35 -20.46 4.68
C SER A 75 7.39 -19.52 5.40
N PHE A 76 6.48 -20.05 6.22
CA PHE A 76 5.49 -19.25 6.95
C PHE A 76 6.13 -18.40 8.06
N ASN A 77 7.11 -18.95 8.78
CA ASN A 77 7.63 -18.38 10.02
C ASN A 77 9.05 -17.82 9.90
N LYS A 78 9.76 -18.13 8.82
CA LYS A 78 11.14 -17.69 8.63
C LYS A 78 11.23 -16.19 8.31
N ILE A 79 12.35 -15.57 8.66
CA ILE A 79 12.69 -14.22 8.20
C ILE A 79 12.89 -14.23 6.69
N LEU A 80 12.35 -13.23 5.98
CA LEU A 80 12.41 -13.16 4.52
C LEU A 80 13.63 -12.41 4.01
N VAL A 81 14.26 -11.62 4.89
CA VAL A 81 15.51 -10.93 4.65
C VAL A 81 16.45 -11.24 5.80
N ASP A 82 17.63 -11.74 5.48
CA ASP A 82 18.72 -11.97 6.42
C ASP A 82 20.05 -11.56 5.78
N ASN A 83 20.96 -11.04 6.60
CA ASN A 83 22.24 -10.50 6.14
C ASN A 83 22.10 -9.64 4.86
N TYR A 84 21.10 -8.75 4.85
CA TYR A 84 20.77 -7.82 3.77
C TYR A 84 20.32 -8.44 2.43
N LYS A 85 19.97 -9.73 2.40
CA LYS A 85 19.55 -10.47 1.20
C LYS A 85 18.25 -11.24 1.43
N LEU A 86 17.54 -11.57 0.35
CA LEU A 86 16.38 -12.45 0.43
C LEU A 86 16.80 -13.85 0.90
N THR A 87 15.95 -14.49 1.68
CA THR A 87 16.18 -15.85 2.20
C THR A 87 15.41 -16.94 1.44
N PHE A 88 14.83 -16.57 0.30
CA PHE A 88 14.18 -17.47 -0.64
C PHE A 88 14.80 -17.29 -2.03
N ASP A 89 14.51 -18.23 -2.93
CA ASP A 89 15.06 -18.21 -4.28
C ASP A 89 14.56 -16.97 -5.07
N SER A 90 15.47 -16.02 -5.28
CA SER A 90 15.17 -14.78 -5.99
C SER A 90 14.91 -14.97 -7.50
N THR A 91 15.20 -16.15 -8.06
CA THR A 91 14.88 -16.48 -9.47
C THR A 91 13.39 -16.72 -9.69
N MET A 92 12.62 -16.87 -8.60
CA MET A 92 11.16 -17.00 -8.64
C MET A 92 10.44 -15.64 -8.77
N ILE A 93 11.18 -14.53 -8.67
CA ILE A 93 10.64 -13.18 -8.88
C ILE A 93 10.35 -12.98 -10.38
N GLN A 94 9.08 -12.69 -10.70
CA GLN A 94 8.60 -12.52 -12.07
C GLN A 94 8.64 -11.06 -12.54
N GLU A 95 8.52 -10.12 -11.60
CA GLU A 95 8.46 -8.70 -11.91
C GLU A 95 9.23 -7.90 -10.86
N ARG A 96 9.93 -6.86 -11.32
CA ARG A 96 10.64 -5.88 -10.49
C ARG A 96 10.34 -4.48 -10.99
N VAL A 97 9.87 -3.62 -10.11
CA VAL A 97 9.64 -2.20 -10.41
C VAL A 97 10.43 -1.37 -9.42
N ILE A 98 11.39 -0.60 -9.93
CA ILE A 98 12.11 0.40 -9.14
C ILE A 98 11.30 1.68 -9.16
N LEU A 99 10.92 2.17 -7.99
CA LEU A 99 10.07 3.34 -7.88
C LEU A 99 10.85 4.62 -8.20
N ASN A 100 10.25 5.50 -9.00
CA ASN A 100 10.73 6.87 -9.15
C ASN A 100 10.31 7.73 -7.94
N LYS A 101 10.82 8.96 -7.85
CA LYS A 101 10.58 9.84 -6.69
C LYS A 101 9.11 10.18 -6.43
N ILE A 102 8.28 10.24 -7.48
CA ILE A 102 6.85 10.48 -7.32
C ILE A 102 6.19 9.23 -6.70
N GLN A 103 6.49 8.05 -7.25
CA GLN A 103 5.96 6.78 -6.75
C GLN A 103 6.43 6.48 -5.32
N GLU A 104 7.71 6.74 -5.00
CA GLU A 104 8.24 6.63 -3.63
C GLU A 104 7.43 7.51 -2.67
N LYS A 105 7.19 8.77 -3.03
CA LYS A 105 6.41 9.69 -2.19
C LYS A 105 4.97 9.21 -1.98
N GLU A 106 4.30 8.73 -3.03
CA GLU A 106 2.94 8.20 -2.91
C GLU A 106 2.87 6.96 -2.02
N LEU A 107 3.80 6.02 -2.20
CA LEU A 107 3.89 4.82 -1.37
C LEU A 107 4.17 5.15 0.09
N LEU A 108 5.15 6.00 0.36
CA LEU A 108 5.50 6.39 1.71
C LEU A 108 4.34 7.12 2.39
N ASN A 109 3.63 8.00 1.67
CA ASN A 109 2.43 8.66 2.18
C ASN A 109 1.35 7.64 2.58
N LEU A 110 1.15 6.58 1.79
CA LEU A 110 0.21 5.52 2.16
C LEU A 110 0.68 4.77 3.41
N ILE A 111 1.94 4.33 3.45
CA ILE A 111 2.51 3.54 4.56
C ILE A 111 2.46 4.29 5.89
N ILE A 112 2.76 5.59 5.89
CA ILE A 112 2.80 6.37 7.13
C ILE A 112 1.42 6.84 7.61
N SER A 113 0.41 6.74 6.76
CA SER A 113 -0.95 7.19 7.06
C SER A 113 -1.76 6.04 7.64
N ASP A 114 -2.40 6.27 8.77
CA ASP A 114 -3.38 5.35 9.35
C ASP A 114 -4.73 5.61 8.67
N THR A 115 -4.96 4.99 7.51
CA THR A 115 -6.13 5.28 6.64
C THR A 115 -7.19 4.20 6.63
N CYS A 116 -6.90 2.99 7.15
CA CYS A 116 -7.85 1.89 7.03
C CYS A 116 -8.99 1.95 8.05
N ASN A 117 -10.00 2.75 7.72
CA ASN A 117 -11.20 2.90 8.52
C ASN A 117 -12.30 1.87 8.18
N THR A 118 -12.12 1.10 7.09
CA THR A 118 -13.16 0.27 6.48
C THR A 118 -13.23 -1.17 6.99
N GLY A 119 -12.38 -1.57 7.95
CA GLY A 119 -12.50 -2.87 8.60
C GLY A 119 -12.24 -4.06 7.67
N GLU A 120 -11.29 -3.93 6.73
CA GLU A 120 -10.77 -5.10 6.01
C GLU A 120 -10.43 -6.19 7.03
N THR A 121 -11.15 -7.30 6.96
CA THR A 121 -11.03 -8.37 7.94
C THR A 121 -9.97 -9.35 7.45
N PRO A 122 -8.90 -9.59 8.22
CA PRO A 122 -7.91 -10.58 7.84
C PRO A 122 -8.57 -11.95 7.63
N ALA A 123 -8.31 -12.56 6.48
CA ALA A 123 -8.73 -13.93 6.21
C ALA A 123 -7.64 -14.91 6.67
N ASP A 124 -8.03 -16.14 7.02
CA ASP A 124 -7.09 -17.22 7.37
C ASP A 124 -6.45 -17.85 6.12
N CYS A 125 -5.89 -16.98 5.27
CA CYS A 125 -5.11 -17.35 4.12
C CYS A 125 -3.81 -16.55 4.12
N TYR A 126 -2.76 -17.12 3.54
CA TYR A 126 -1.55 -16.36 3.27
C TYR A 126 -0.93 -16.82 1.96
N LYS A 127 -1.30 -16.12 0.89
CA LYS A 127 -0.80 -16.36 -0.48
C LYS A 127 -0.06 -15.12 -0.98
N PRO A 128 1.10 -14.77 -0.40
CA PRO A 128 1.78 -13.52 -0.73
C PRO A 128 2.34 -13.55 -2.15
N ARG A 129 2.12 -12.46 -2.87
CA ARG A 129 2.52 -12.30 -4.29
C ARG A 129 3.32 -11.02 -4.56
N HIS A 130 3.43 -10.15 -3.56
CA HIS A 130 4.16 -8.90 -3.68
C HIS A 130 4.95 -8.59 -2.43
N MET A 131 6.10 -7.95 -2.62
CA MET A 131 6.93 -7.42 -1.54
C MET A 131 7.55 -6.08 -1.93
N ILE A 132 7.46 -5.12 -1.02
CA ILE A 132 8.25 -3.89 -1.07
C ILE A 132 9.60 -4.16 -0.41
N LEU A 133 10.67 -3.77 -1.08
CA LEU A 133 12.04 -3.83 -0.62
C LEU A 133 12.60 -2.41 -0.52
N PHE A 134 13.03 -2.04 0.68
CA PHE A 134 13.78 -0.81 0.88
C PHE A 134 15.27 -1.14 0.85
N ARG A 135 16.01 -0.47 -0.02
CA ARG A 135 17.43 -0.73 -0.23
C ARG A 135 18.27 0.49 0.05
N ASP A 136 19.43 0.29 0.64
CA ASP A 136 20.41 1.35 0.85
C ASP A 136 21.26 1.63 -0.40
N SER A 137 22.18 2.58 -0.28
CA SER A 137 23.10 2.98 -1.35
C SER A 137 24.07 1.88 -1.79
N LYS A 138 24.24 0.83 -0.99
CA LYS A 138 25.03 -0.38 -1.30
C LYS A 138 24.14 -1.49 -1.87
N ASN A 139 22.89 -1.19 -2.24
CA ASN A 139 21.90 -2.15 -2.74
C ASN A 139 21.49 -3.24 -1.73
N ARG A 140 21.82 -3.06 -0.43
CA ARG A 140 21.47 -3.97 0.65
C ARG A 140 20.00 -3.80 1.03
N ILE A 141 19.28 -4.89 1.26
CA ILE A 141 17.89 -4.83 1.73
C ILE A 141 17.91 -4.48 3.22
N VAL A 142 17.37 -3.31 3.57
CA VAL A 142 17.36 -2.76 4.93
C VAL A 142 15.96 -2.72 5.56
N GLY A 143 14.94 -3.04 4.77
CA GLY A 143 13.58 -3.26 5.25
C GLY A 143 12.74 -3.93 4.17
N TYR A 144 11.70 -4.63 4.56
CA TYR A 144 10.75 -5.22 3.63
C TYR A 144 9.33 -5.20 4.17
N ASN A 145 8.38 -5.32 3.25
CA ASN A 145 6.98 -5.50 3.57
C ASN A 145 6.34 -6.42 2.51
N GLU A 146 6.00 -7.65 2.88
CA GLU A 146 5.34 -8.68 2.06
C GLU A 146 3.84 -8.65 2.30
N PHE A 147 3.06 -8.79 1.23
CA PHE A 147 1.60 -8.67 1.28
C PHE A 147 0.90 -9.84 0.64
N CYS A 148 -0.20 -10.24 1.27
CA CYS A 148 -1.28 -10.96 0.64
C CYS A 148 -2.51 -10.05 0.63
N ILE A 149 -2.78 -9.44 -0.53
CA ILE A 149 -3.86 -8.46 -0.71
C ILE A 149 -5.22 -9.11 -0.44
N SER A 150 -5.47 -10.29 -0.99
CA SER A 150 -6.72 -11.04 -0.81
C SER A 150 -7.01 -11.42 0.63
N CYS A 151 -5.96 -11.59 1.45
CA CYS A 151 -6.11 -11.97 2.86
C CYS A 151 -6.06 -10.77 3.82
N ALA A 152 -5.91 -9.54 3.30
CA ALA A 152 -5.70 -8.32 4.10
C ALA A 152 -4.63 -8.51 5.19
N TYR A 153 -3.55 -9.21 4.83
CA TYR A 153 -2.50 -9.59 5.77
C TYR A 153 -1.11 -9.47 5.13
N GLY A 154 -0.09 -9.28 5.95
CA GLY A 154 1.27 -9.14 5.48
C GLY A 154 2.30 -9.47 6.55
N ARG A 155 3.56 -9.45 6.13
CA ARG A 155 4.72 -9.66 6.99
C ARG A 155 5.76 -8.62 6.66
N ASN A 156 6.37 -8.01 7.67
CA ASN A 156 7.36 -6.96 7.48
C ASN A 156 8.64 -7.26 8.27
N SER A 157 9.69 -6.51 7.98
CA SER A 157 10.88 -6.46 8.84
C SER A 157 10.57 -5.74 10.15
N SER A 158 11.24 -6.11 11.24
CA SER A 158 10.96 -5.58 12.59
C SER A 158 11.02 -4.05 12.69
N ASN A 159 11.88 -3.41 11.89
CA ASN A 159 11.96 -1.95 11.83
C ASN A 159 10.77 -1.28 11.14
N LEU A 160 9.80 -2.03 10.60
CA LEU A 160 8.56 -1.52 10.02
C LEU A 160 7.33 -2.06 10.78
N ASP A 161 7.52 -2.64 11.97
CA ASP A 161 6.42 -3.19 12.77
C ASP A 161 5.36 -2.12 13.07
N GLY A 162 4.10 -2.49 12.84
CA GLY A 162 2.95 -1.61 13.00
C GLY A 162 2.78 -0.57 11.90
N PHE A 163 3.54 -0.62 10.79
CA PHE A 163 3.36 0.29 9.63
C PHE A 163 2.38 -0.21 8.56
N GLN A 164 1.86 -1.42 8.69
CA GLN A 164 0.77 -1.95 7.85
C GLN A 164 -0.61 -1.51 8.38
N LYS A 165 -0.92 -0.21 8.34
CA LYS A 165 -2.20 0.36 8.82
C LYS A 165 -3.05 1.04 7.72
N TYR A 166 -2.63 0.87 6.49
CA TYR A 166 -3.40 1.24 5.30
C TYR A 166 -4.29 0.07 4.89
N CYS A 167 -5.32 0.35 4.09
CA CYS A 167 -6.11 -0.71 3.49
C CYS A 167 -5.31 -1.39 2.38
N TYR A 168 -5.38 -2.71 2.31
CA TYR A 168 -4.76 -3.52 1.28
C TYR A 168 -5.36 -3.22 -0.11
N SER A 169 -6.65 -2.84 -0.17
CA SER A 169 -7.26 -2.30 -1.40
C SER A 169 -6.62 -1.00 -1.89
N ASP A 170 -6.18 -0.11 -0.99
CA ASP A 170 -5.42 1.08 -1.37
C ASP A 170 -4.04 0.71 -1.92
N MET A 171 -3.39 -0.27 -1.30
CA MET A 171 -2.09 -0.78 -1.77
C MET A 171 -2.21 -1.46 -3.14
N ASP A 172 -3.25 -2.27 -3.36
CA ASP A 172 -3.57 -2.89 -4.65
C ASP A 172 -3.70 -1.85 -5.76
N ARG A 173 -4.55 -0.84 -5.53
CA ARG A 173 -4.74 0.28 -6.48
C ARG A 173 -3.44 1.03 -6.75
N LEU A 174 -2.63 1.23 -5.72
CA LEU A 174 -1.34 1.91 -5.85
C LEU A 174 -0.35 1.09 -6.69
N PHE A 175 -0.28 -0.23 -6.48
CA PHE A 175 0.59 -1.11 -7.26
C PHE A 175 0.17 -1.15 -8.73
N LYS A 176 -1.13 -1.27 -9.02
CA LYS A 176 -1.68 -1.16 -10.38
C LYS A 176 -1.29 0.17 -11.03
N LYS A 177 -1.41 1.28 -10.29
CA LYS A 177 -0.98 2.62 -10.75
C LYS A 177 0.52 2.68 -11.05
N PHE A 178 1.35 1.94 -10.31
CA PHE A 178 2.80 1.88 -10.55
C PHE A 178 3.19 0.99 -11.73
N GLY A 179 2.23 0.34 -12.37
CA GLY A 179 2.45 -0.50 -13.55
C GLY A 179 2.81 -1.95 -13.22
N ILE A 180 2.61 -2.40 -11.98
CA ILE A 180 2.67 -3.82 -11.60
C ILE A 180 1.60 -4.56 -12.39
N LYS A 181 1.96 -5.71 -12.97
CA LYS A 181 1.06 -6.50 -13.83
C LYS A 181 0.68 -7.84 -13.23
N LEU A 182 1.52 -8.41 -12.36
CA LEU A 182 1.26 -9.72 -11.78
C LEU A 182 0.21 -9.62 -10.68
N PHE A 183 -1.06 -9.77 -11.04
CA PHE A 183 -2.15 -9.97 -10.08
C PHE A 183 -2.82 -11.29 -10.39
N VAL A 184 -3.10 -12.07 -9.35
CA VAL A 184 -3.85 -13.33 -9.44
C VAL A 184 -5.18 -13.09 -8.77
N GLU A 185 -6.24 -13.05 -9.58
CA GLU A 185 -7.61 -13.03 -9.08
C GLU A 185 -7.97 -14.44 -8.63
N GLU A 186 -8.58 -14.56 -7.45
CA GLU A 186 -9.01 -15.86 -6.89
C GLU A 186 -10.53 -15.98 -7.14
N GLY A 187 -10.97 -17.07 -7.77
CA GLY A 187 -12.39 -17.27 -8.13
C GLY A 187 -12.69 -18.70 -8.59
N ASP A 188 -13.98 -19.06 -8.62
CA ASP A 188 -14.42 -20.47 -8.74
C ASP A 188 -14.31 -21.07 -10.15
N GLU A 189 -14.06 -20.29 -11.21
CA GLU A 189 -14.02 -20.80 -12.59
C GLU A 189 -12.97 -20.07 -13.46
N ASP A 190 -12.06 -20.85 -14.06
CA ASP A 190 -11.18 -20.52 -15.21
C ASP A 190 -10.58 -19.10 -15.25
N VAL A 191 -10.04 -18.62 -14.13
CA VAL A 191 -9.32 -17.34 -14.12
C VAL A 191 -7.96 -17.54 -14.79
N GLU A 192 -7.76 -16.93 -15.97
CA GLU A 192 -6.52 -17.01 -16.76
C GLU A 192 -5.25 -16.74 -15.91
N ALA A 193 -5.35 -15.82 -14.94
CA ALA A 193 -4.24 -15.49 -14.05
C ALA A 193 -3.92 -16.59 -13.02
N GLU A 194 -4.94 -17.27 -12.49
CA GLU A 194 -4.74 -18.42 -11.58
C GLU A 194 -4.17 -19.61 -12.34
N ASN A 195 -4.64 -19.86 -13.56
CA ASN A 195 -4.07 -20.86 -14.45
C ASN A 195 -2.60 -20.57 -14.79
N LYS A 196 -2.23 -19.29 -15.01
CA LYS A 196 -0.82 -18.90 -15.21
C LYS A 196 0.05 -19.15 -13.97
N GLU A 197 -0.45 -18.89 -12.77
CA GLU A 197 0.25 -19.22 -11.52
C GLU A 197 0.44 -20.74 -11.41
N TYR A 198 -0.64 -21.50 -11.58
CA TYR A 198 -0.64 -22.96 -11.51
C TYR A 198 0.33 -23.58 -12.52
N ASP A 199 0.23 -23.20 -13.79
CA ASP A 199 1.08 -23.70 -14.87
C ASP A 199 2.56 -23.37 -14.64
N PHE A 200 2.85 -22.14 -14.17
CA PHE A 200 4.21 -21.76 -13.83
C PHE A 200 4.77 -22.66 -12.72
N LEU A 201 4.03 -22.84 -11.63
CA LEU A 201 4.48 -23.62 -10.48
C LEU A 201 4.58 -25.11 -10.81
N LYS A 202 3.68 -25.62 -11.65
CA LYS A 202 3.73 -26.97 -12.22
C LYS A 202 4.96 -27.16 -13.10
N HIS A 203 5.23 -26.24 -14.02
CA HIS A 203 6.42 -26.30 -14.88
C HIS A 203 7.72 -26.26 -14.07
N LYS A 204 7.72 -25.54 -12.94
CA LYS A 204 8.83 -25.52 -11.98
C LYS A 204 8.91 -26.75 -11.07
N GLY A 205 7.94 -27.67 -11.13
CA GLY A 205 7.91 -28.91 -10.38
C GLY A 205 7.41 -28.79 -8.93
N TYR A 206 6.78 -27.67 -8.57
CA TYR A 206 6.22 -27.46 -7.22
C TYR A 206 4.80 -28.01 -7.06
N ILE A 207 4.11 -28.25 -8.18
CA ILE A 207 2.78 -28.86 -8.22
C ILE A 207 2.85 -30.14 -9.06
N LYS A 208 2.24 -31.22 -8.56
CA LYS A 208 2.18 -32.52 -9.25
C LYS A 208 0.94 -32.62 -10.13
N ASN A 209 1.01 -33.49 -11.15
CA ASN A 209 -0.15 -33.91 -11.95
C ASN A 209 -1.16 -34.70 -11.11
#